data_AF-A0A1S1LPB6-F1
#
_entry.id   AF-A0A1S1LPB6-F1
#
_cell.length_a   1.000
_cell.length_b   1.000
_cell.length_c   1.000
_cell.angle_alpha   90.00
_cell.angle_beta   90.00
_cell.angle_gamma   90.00
#
_symmetry.space_group_name_H-M   'P 1'
#
loop_
_entity.id
_entity.type
_entity.pdbx_description
1 polymer ?
#
loop_
_entity_poly.entity_id
_entity_poly.type
_entity_poly.pdbx_seq_one_letter_code
_entity_poly.pdbx_strand_id
1 'polypeptide(L)' 'MPGAYTIDTTRPINGTSAHAHEETAHAAARQVSRHGGQARITLRDANTGTDTLIRTYAPYEAAMNDVIEGKYDAQ' A
#
# COMPACT_ATOMS: atom_id res chain seq x y z
N MET A 1 3.10 -20.51 9.64
CA MET A 1 3.43 -19.29 10.41
C MET A 1 2.70 -18.11 9.78
N PRO A 2 2.10 -17.19 10.54
CA PRO A 2 1.53 -15.99 9.94
C PRO A 2 2.70 -15.09 9.50
N GLY A 3 2.83 -14.84 8.19
CA GLY A 3 3.77 -13.85 7.68
C GLY A 3 3.37 -12.44 8.10
N ALA A 4 4.31 -11.49 8.04
CA ALA A 4 4.04 -10.08 8.32
C ALA A 4 3.94 -9.29 7.01
N TYR A 5 2.95 -8.40 6.91
CA TYR A 5 2.77 -7.52 5.76
C TYR A 5 3.63 -6.28 5.95
N THR A 6 4.62 -6.07 5.10
CA THR A 6 5.46 -4.88 5.12
C THR A 6 5.03 -3.92 4.03
N ILE A 7 5.01 -2.63 4.35
CA ILE A 7 4.88 -1.56 3.36
C ILE A 7 6.24 -0.88 3.25
N ASP A 8 6.77 -0.84 2.03
CA ASP A 8 7.91 -0.01 1.67
C ASP A 8 7.41 1.25 0.97
N THR A 9 7.61 2.41 1.59
CA THR A 9 7.24 3.71 1.02
C THR A 9 8.46 4.36 0.39
N THR A 10 8.43 4.57 -0.92
CA THR A 10 9.46 5.31 -1.65
C THR A 10 8.94 6.71 -1.93
N ARG A 11 9.32 7.66 -1.05
CA ARG A 11 8.93 9.09 -1.05
C ARG A 11 7.44 9.35 -0.72
N PRO A 12 7.09 10.49 -0.08
CA PRO A 12 7.99 11.52 0.46
C PRO A 12 8.69 11.11 1.77
N ILE A 13 8.28 10.00 2.39
CA ILE A 13 8.95 9.40 3.55
C ILE A 13 9.51 8.06 3.11
N ASN A 14 10.83 7.89 3.18
CA ASN A 14 11.43 6.56 3.06
C ASN A 14 11.20 5.83 4.38
N GLY A 15 10.46 4.74 4.35
CA GLY A 15 10.14 3.99 5.57
C GLY A 15 9.56 2.62 5.25
N THR A 16 9.99 1.63 6.02
CA THR A 16 9.37 0.29 6.02
C THR A 16 8.55 0.14 7.28
N SER A 17 7.26 -0.12 7.15
CA SER A 17 6.36 -0.41 8.29
C SER A 17 5.83 -1.82 8.19
N ALA A 18 5.76 -2.54 9.32
CA ALA A 18 5.23 -3.89 9.39
C ALA A 18 3.83 -3.89 10.01
N HIS A 19 2.94 -4.68 9.42
CA HIS A 19 1.52 -4.78 9.75
C HIS A 19 1.14 -6.25 9.92
N ALA A 20 0.27 -6.53 10.90
CA ALA A 20 -0.22 -7.88 11.16
C ALA A 20 -1.29 -8.33 10.15
N HIS A 21 -1.95 -7.39 9.45
CA HIS A 21 -3.03 -7.67 8.52
C HIS A 21 -2.83 -6.97 7.18
N GLU A 22 -3.25 -7.62 6.09
CA GLU A 22 -3.15 -7.09 4.73
C GLU A 22 -3.98 -5.81 4.56
N GLU A 23 -5.19 -5.77 5.14
CA GLU A 23 -6.08 -4.61 5.06
C GLU A 23 -5.46 -3.35 5.68
N THR A 24 -4.80 -3.49 6.83
CA THR A 24 -4.06 -2.38 7.45
C THR A 24 -2.89 -1.94 6.58
N ALA A 25 -2.22 -2.88 5.92
CA ALA A 25 -1.15 -2.55 4.98
C ALA A 25 -1.69 -1.80 3.74
N HIS A 26 -2.86 -2.19 3.25
CA HIS A 26 -3.55 -1.53 2.16
C HIS A 26 -4.01 -0.11 2.51
N ALA A 27 -4.60 0.10 3.68
CA ALA A 27 -5.05 1.42 4.11
C ALA A 27 -3.90 2.42 4.18
N ALA A 28 -2.78 2.03 4.79
CA ALA A 28 -1.59 2.87 4.87
C ALA A 28 -0.94 3.11 3.49
N ALA A 29 -0.84 2.07 2.64
CA ALA A 29 -0.31 2.23 1.29
C ALA A 29 -1.17 3.17 0.42
N ARG A 30 -2.50 3.10 0.54
CA ARG A 30 -3.44 4.03 -0.10
C ARG A 30 -3.22 5.47 0.36
N GLN A 31 -3.05 5.69 1.67
CA GLN A 31 -2.81 7.02 2.21
C GLN A 31 -1.51 7.63 1.63
N VAL A 32 -0.44 6.85 1.56
CA VAL A 32 0.84 7.27 0.96
C VAL A 32 0.66 7.64 -0.52
N SER A 33 -0.02 6.76 -1.29
CA SER A 33 -0.36 7.01 -2.69
C SER A 33 -1.14 8.30 -2.89
N ARG A 34 -2.15 8.55 -2.07
CA ARG A 34 -3.01 9.74 -2.15
C ARG A 34 -2.22 11.04 -2.05
N HIS A 35 -1.12 11.05 -1.30
CA HIS A 35 -0.25 12.21 -1.11
C HIS A 35 0.92 12.28 -2.10
N GLY A 36 0.93 11.44 -3.14
CA GLY A 36 1.97 11.43 -4.18
C GLY A 36 3.19 10.57 -3.84
N GLY A 37 3.09 9.74 -2.81
CA GLY A 37 4.11 8.76 -2.49
C GLY A 37 3.90 7.43 -3.21
N GLN A 38 4.96 6.66 -3.40
CA GLN A 38 4.85 5.29 -3.89
C GLN A 38 4.87 4.33 -2.68
N ALA A 39 4.03 3.31 -2.70
CA ALA A 39 3.98 2.30 -1.64
C ALA A 39 3.96 0.89 -2.23
N ARG A 40 4.72 -0.04 -1.65
CA ARG A 40 4.78 -1.44 -2.04
C ARG A 40 4.43 -2.33 -0.86
N ILE A 41 3.46 -3.22 -1.02
CA ILE A 41 3.08 -4.20 -0.02
C ILE A 41 3.77 -5.52 -0.34
N THR A 42 4.55 -6.00 0.62
CA THR A 42 5.21 -7.30 0.56
C THR A 42 4.79 -8.15 1.75
N LEU A 43 4.60 -9.45 1.54
CA LEU A 43 4.43 -10.42 2.61
C LEU A 43 5.75 -11.12 2.85
N ARG A 44 6.26 -11.01 4.07
CA ARG A 44 7.44 -11.75 4.49
C ARG A 44 7.03 -13.09 5.10
N ASP A 45 7.43 -14.19 4.48
CA ASP A 45 7.25 -15.54 5.02
C ASP A 45 8.16 -15.73 6.24
N ALA A 46 7.57 -16.05 7.39
CA ALA A 46 8.30 -16.23 8.63
C ALA A 46 9.12 -17.55 8.69
N ASN A 47 8.78 -18.55 7.87
CA ASN A 47 9.53 -19.80 7.80
C ASN A 47 10.73 -19.70 6.85
N THR A 48 10.56 -19.03 5.71
CA THR A 48 11.58 -19.00 4.64
C THR A 48 12.35 -17.68 4.58
N GLY A 49 11.84 -16.61 5.21
CA GLY A 49 12.38 -15.26 5.11
C GLY A 49 12.17 -14.61 3.74
N THR A 50 11.37 -15.22 2.86
CA THR A 50 11.14 -14.74 1.50
C THR A 50 10.11 -13.61 1.50
N ASP A 51 10.43 -12.53 0.78
CA ASP A 51 9.50 -11.42 0.56
C ASP A 51 8.73 -11.63 -0.76
N THR A 52 7.41 -11.71 -0.67
CA THR A 52 6.51 -11.83 -1.84
C THR A 52 5.81 -10.50 -2.08
N LEU A 53 5.89 -9.97 -3.30
CA LEU A 53 5.14 -8.77 -3.68
C LEU A 53 3.64 -9.10 -3.79
N ILE A 54 2.83 -8.40 -3.00
CA ILE A 54 1.36 -8.50 -3.08
C ILE A 54 0.83 -7.43 -4.04
N ARG A 55 1.18 -6.16 -3.79
CA ARG A 55 0.67 -5.04 -4.57
C ARG A 55 1.61 -3.85 -4.55
N THR A 56 1.60 -3.08 -5.63
CA THR A 56 2.24 -1.76 -5.71
C THR A 56 1.17 -0.70 -5.88
N TYR A 57 1.33 0.42 -5.17
CA TYR A 57 0.55 1.63 -5.32
C TYR A 57 1.43 2.71 -5.95
N ALA A 58 1.01 3.20 -7.12
CA ALA A 58 1.67 4.32 -7.79
C ALA A 58 1.35 5.64 -7.08
N PRO A 59 2.20 6.67 -7.21
CA PRO A 59 1.89 8.03 -6.80
C PRO A 59 0.56 8.49 -7.36
N TYR A 60 -0.29 9.05 -6.49
CA TYR A 60 -1.63 9.55 -6.81
C TYR A 60 -2.63 8.51 -7.33
N GLU A 61 -2.29 7.23 -7.45
CA GLU A 61 -3.22 6.18 -7.89
C GLU A 61 -4.51 6.19 -7.07
N ALA A 62 -4.39 6.27 -5.74
CA ALA A 62 -5.55 6.37 -4.85
C ALA A 62 -6.36 7.66 -5.08
N ALA A 63 -5.69 8.80 -5.26
CA ALA A 63 -6.36 10.06 -5.55
C ALA A 63 -7.07 10.06 -6.92
N MET A 64 -6.49 9.38 -7.91
CA MET A 64 -7.11 9.21 -9.24
C MET A 64 -8.32 8.27 -9.16
N ASN A 65 -8.23 7.19 -8.39
CA ASN A 65 -9.37 6.30 -8.15
C ASN A 65 -10.51 7.06 -7.44
N ASP A 66 -10.21 7.88 -6.42
CA ASP A 66 -11.23 8.72 -5.78
C ASP A 66 -11.92 9.67 -6.78
N VAL A 67 -11.16 10.24 -7.72
CA VAL A 67 -11.71 11.11 -8.77
C VAL A 67 -12.54 10.34 -9.80
N ILE A 68 -12.18 9.10 -10.11
CA ILE A 68 -12.93 8.24 -11.04
C ILE A 68 -14.21 7.72 -10.37
N GLU A 69 -14.11 7.25 -9.13
CA GLU A 69 -15.22 6.72 -8.33
C GLU A 69 -16.19 7.84 -7.92
N GLY A 70 -15.69 9.04 -7.59
CA GLY A 70 -16.50 10.21 -7.24
C GLY A 70 -17.09 10.97 -8.43
N LYS A 71 -16.88 10.53 -9.67
CA LYS A 71 -17.34 11.23 -10.89
C LYS A 71 -18.71 10.78 -11.43
N TYR A 72 -19.46 9.98 -10.69
CA TYR A 72 -20.84 9.61 -11.06
C TYR A 72 -21.91 10.08 -10.06
N ASP A 73 -21.60 11.00 -9.14
CA ASP A 73 -22.63 11.70 -8.34
C ASP A 73 -22.88 13.11 -8.88
N ALA A 74 -23.14 13.21 -10.18
CA ALA A 74 -23.68 14.40 -10.82
C ALA A 74 -24.98 14.05 -11.55
N GLN A 75 -26.04 13.75 -10.80
CA GLN A 75 -27.43 13.91 -11.23
C GLN A 75 -28.30 14.37 -10.05
#